data_AF-A0A6P1Y0P3-F1
#
_entry.id   AF-A0A6P1Y0P3-F1
#
_cell.length_a   1.000
_cell.length_b   1.000
_cell.length_c   1.000
_cell.angle_alpha   90.00
_cell.angle_beta   90.00
_cell.angle_gamma   90.00
#
_symmetry.space_group_name_H-M   'P 1'
#
loop_
_entity.id
_entity.type
_entity.pdbx_description
1 polymer ?
#
loop_
_entity_poly.entity_id
_entity_poly.type
_entity_poly.pdbx_seq_one_letter_code
_entity_poly.pdbx_strand_id
1 'polypeptide(L)'
;MKRLILCITAVIAIGMTSCNSPLDHKGSSETPGVPSTPPQNLITLTESDVLTAFSLSKGHITASAAAKKITNGTPASGITFTERKMIAYDDQAGTFTVEVKGTKDGKNFSQKISVTGFTHPLAGKTIQSIADCELNLDDAIEHNYSLAKYIEEVKKDPSGKKLVKKLSFMLSDSVTTIELGEHDSYTLVAEAQAVGTKVWVQPSVVFRKLTEGGTETLVKNTEFSFTHLNSSLKKDYFEAKDVFKYILDKTADIAIKVDSKEFASSFYAFAKKSGQAPVNLFTEGFKTKIQNYAALYQNKDSDEHLALDISYGAFQPKNGGIDADDYTGTVTIKLCIATNEQIVNQNDITAIKPIEKSGFASIPDNAALAKKNHLFFNLIPKSSLSPADKTNWKNKVFSRALLRINESNNAIIDNPFGGSDSLFNLCVNSENTNPATYLGSAGGSYGGASKTKNNKVIFIENIQLEKKANSTSMEVLVKLKGSGPVLKVTTEP
;
A
#
# COMPACT_ATOMS: atom_id res chain seq x y z
N MET A 1 23.67 9.98 -32.88
CA MET A 1 23.47 11.43 -32.69
C MET A 1 22.50 11.62 -31.52
N LYS A 2 22.75 12.32 -30.43
CA LYS A 2 23.91 13.00 -29.84
C LYS A 2 23.79 12.72 -28.33
N ARG A 3 24.85 12.19 -27.74
CA ARG A 3 25.10 12.23 -26.28
C ARG A 3 25.55 13.65 -25.94
N LEU A 4 25.17 14.17 -24.77
CA LEU A 4 25.96 15.22 -24.14
C LEU A 4 26.07 14.96 -22.64
N ILE A 5 27.30 14.58 -22.28
CA ILE A 5 27.92 14.61 -20.97
C ILE A 5 28.16 16.09 -20.64
N LEU A 6 27.92 16.52 -19.39
CA LEU A 6 28.81 17.53 -18.81
C LEU A 6 28.91 17.39 -17.28
N CYS A 7 30.17 17.47 -16.86
CA CYS A 7 30.70 17.33 -15.53
C CYS A 7 30.80 18.69 -14.80
N ILE A 8 30.84 18.60 -13.46
CA ILE A 8 31.79 19.27 -12.55
C ILE A 8 31.55 20.75 -12.10
N THR A 9 31.37 20.84 -10.77
CA THR A 9 31.79 21.84 -9.75
C THR A 9 31.27 23.28 -9.66
N ALA A 10 30.77 23.52 -8.43
CA ALA A 10 31.17 24.53 -7.44
C ALA A 10 30.76 26.01 -7.61
N VAL A 11 29.94 26.42 -6.62
CA VAL A 11 30.00 27.64 -5.78
C VAL A 11 30.20 28.99 -6.48
N ILE A 12 29.27 29.92 -6.23
CA ILE A 12 29.54 31.27 -5.66
C ILE A 12 28.18 31.96 -5.42
N ALA A 13 27.88 32.26 -4.16
CA ALA A 13 26.77 33.14 -3.79
C ALA A 13 27.20 34.59 -4.03
N ILE A 14 26.38 35.32 -4.77
CA ILE A 14 26.58 36.71 -5.16
C ILE A 14 26.26 37.61 -3.95
N GLY A 15 27.28 38.31 -3.46
CA GLY A 15 27.08 39.53 -2.69
C GLY A 15 26.75 40.70 -3.63
N MET A 16 25.80 41.55 -3.22
CA MET A 16 25.62 42.86 -3.82
C MET A 16 26.43 43.89 -3.02
N THR A 17 27.38 44.53 -3.69
CA THR A 17 28.04 45.75 -3.25
C THR A 17 27.45 46.95 -3.98
N SER A 18 27.39 48.09 -3.30
CA SER A 18 27.50 49.42 -3.91
C SER A 18 28.18 50.32 -2.88
N CYS A 19 29.47 50.55 -3.07
CA CYS A 19 30.08 51.78 -3.63
C CYS A 19 30.52 52.73 -2.53
N ASN A 20 31.84 52.78 -2.31
CA ASN A 20 32.64 53.98 -2.57
C ASN A 20 34.14 53.60 -2.55
N SER A 21 34.81 53.94 -3.64
CA SER A 21 36.28 54.10 -3.73
C SER A 21 36.57 55.63 -3.66
N PRO A 22 37.83 56.15 -3.67
CA PRO A 22 39.07 55.41 -3.87
C PRO A 22 40.33 55.93 -3.08
N LEU A 23 41.39 55.11 -3.18
CA LEU A 23 42.81 55.47 -3.34
C LEU A 23 43.73 55.68 -2.12
N ASP A 24 44.83 54.93 -2.22
CA ASP A 24 46.23 55.29 -2.00
C ASP A 24 46.98 54.92 -0.69
N HIS A 25 47.80 53.88 -0.85
CA HIS A 25 49.26 53.83 -0.66
C HIS A 25 49.93 54.31 0.64
N LYS A 26 50.73 53.35 1.17
CA LYS A 26 52.05 53.51 1.81
C LYS A 26 52.15 54.40 3.04
N GLY A 27 52.52 53.80 4.17
CA GLY A 27 53.16 54.53 5.25
C GLY A 27 53.43 53.65 6.47
N SER A 28 54.66 53.15 6.58
CA SER A 28 55.21 52.65 7.83
C SER A 28 55.28 53.78 8.86
N SER A 29 54.79 53.56 10.08
CA SER A 29 55.44 54.10 11.27
C SER A 29 55.14 53.21 12.49
N GLU A 30 56.22 52.78 13.13
CA GLU A 30 56.22 52.09 14.40
C GLU A 30 55.90 53.06 15.54
N THR A 31 55.04 52.64 16.48
CA THR A 31 55.22 52.67 17.96
C THR A 31 53.88 52.44 18.66
N PRO A 32 53.83 52.04 19.94
CA PRO A 32 54.56 50.98 20.65
C PRO A 32 53.59 49.90 21.16
N GLY A 33 54.11 48.71 21.47
CA GLY A 33 53.33 47.56 21.91
C GLY A 33 52.41 47.84 23.10
N VAL A 34 51.12 47.57 22.91
CA VAL A 34 50.18 47.25 24.00
C VAL A 34 50.15 45.73 24.10
N PRO A 35 50.55 45.10 25.22
CA PRO A 35 50.36 43.68 25.40
C PRO A 35 48.85 43.44 25.56
N SER A 36 48.18 43.05 24.49
CA SER A 36 46.84 42.46 24.61
C SER A 36 47.01 41.02 25.05
N THR A 37 47.25 40.90 26.36
CA THR A 37 46.78 39.87 27.29
C THR A 37 46.34 38.54 26.66
N PRO A 38 46.94 37.39 27.08
CA PRO A 38 46.30 36.09 26.88
C PRO A 38 44.86 36.16 27.44
N PRO A 39 43.87 35.42 26.92
CA PRO A 39 42.54 35.42 27.52
C PRO A 39 42.65 35.00 28.99
N GLN A 40 42.58 35.97 29.90
CA GLN A 40 42.90 35.78 31.32
C GLN A 40 41.75 35.19 32.15
N ASN A 41 40.79 34.53 31.50
CA ASN A 41 39.72 33.80 32.17
C ASN A 41 39.34 32.55 31.36
N LEU A 42 40.36 31.74 31.03
CA LEU A 42 40.13 30.38 30.54
C LEU A 42 39.86 29.46 31.74
N ILE A 43 38.67 28.89 31.80
CA ILE A 43 38.38 27.75 32.68
C ILE A 43 38.62 26.46 31.92
N THR A 44 39.17 25.45 32.59
CA THR A 44 39.31 24.11 32.02
C THR A 44 38.07 23.30 32.39
N LEU A 45 37.33 22.82 31.39
CA LEU A 45 36.29 21.83 31.63
C LEU A 45 36.92 20.50 32.04
N THR A 46 36.35 19.86 33.04
CA THR A 46 36.69 18.49 33.40
C THR A 46 35.94 17.50 32.48
N GLU A 47 36.37 16.24 32.45
CA GLU A 47 35.58 15.17 31.83
C GLU A 47 34.16 15.12 32.40
N SER A 48 34.03 15.20 33.73
CA SER A 48 32.73 15.16 34.42
C SER A 48 31.81 16.29 34.00
N ASP A 49 32.34 17.48 33.73
CA ASP A 49 31.55 18.61 33.25
C ASP A 49 30.88 18.30 31.91
N VAL A 50 31.63 17.72 30.98
CA VAL A 50 31.12 17.37 29.65
C VAL A 50 30.14 16.20 29.73
N LEU A 51 30.47 15.15 30.49
CA LEU A 51 29.58 14.00 30.62
C LEU A 51 28.24 14.39 31.27
N THR A 52 28.29 15.21 32.32
CA THR A 52 27.08 15.71 33.00
C THR A 52 26.27 16.61 32.09
N ALA A 53 26.92 17.53 31.37
CA ALA A 53 26.24 18.44 30.44
C ALA A 53 25.42 17.69 29.38
N PHE A 54 25.85 16.50 28.94
CA PHE A 54 25.15 15.73 27.92
C PHE A 54 24.43 14.48 28.46
N SER A 55 24.31 14.35 29.79
CA SER A 55 23.69 13.19 30.45
C SER A 55 24.26 11.87 29.91
N LEU A 56 25.58 11.78 29.89
CA LEU A 56 26.33 10.62 29.41
C LEU A 56 26.74 9.74 30.59
N SER A 57 26.43 8.46 30.49
CA SER A 57 26.81 7.45 31.48
C SER A 57 27.65 6.37 30.82
N LYS A 58 28.81 6.07 31.41
CA LYS A 58 29.71 5.01 30.95
C LYS A 58 29.00 3.65 31.04
N GLY A 59 29.30 2.75 30.10
CA GLY A 59 28.75 1.38 30.05
C GLY A 59 27.33 1.25 29.50
N HIS A 60 26.61 2.35 29.23
CA HIS A 60 25.26 2.30 28.64
C HIS A 60 25.20 2.72 27.16
N ILE A 61 26.23 3.42 26.69
CA ILE A 61 26.34 3.98 25.34
C ILE A 61 27.76 3.71 24.81
N THR A 62 27.91 3.57 23.50
CA THR A 62 29.22 3.47 22.85
C THR A 62 29.97 4.80 22.85
N ALA A 63 31.28 4.78 22.62
CA ALA A 63 32.10 5.99 22.56
C ALA A 63 31.69 6.89 21.38
N SER A 64 31.37 6.29 20.24
CA SER A 64 30.89 6.97 19.03
C SER A 64 29.55 7.65 19.27
N ALA A 65 28.58 6.97 19.88
CA ALA A 65 27.27 7.54 20.19
C ALA A 65 27.40 8.66 21.24
N ALA A 66 28.27 8.52 22.23
CA ALA A 66 28.57 9.59 23.19
C ALA A 66 29.15 10.84 22.51
N ALA A 67 30.15 10.68 21.63
CA ALA A 67 30.76 11.79 20.91
C ALA A 67 29.76 12.50 19.96
N LYS A 68 28.89 11.73 19.30
CA LYS A 68 27.79 12.27 18.48
C LYS A 68 26.77 13.03 19.32
N LYS A 69 26.41 12.52 20.50
CA LYS A 69 25.48 13.19 21.42
C LYS A 69 26.05 14.50 21.94
N ILE A 70 27.35 14.61 22.18
CA ILE A 70 28.00 15.90 22.50
C ILE A 70 27.88 16.87 21.34
N THR A 71 28.15 16.41 20.12
CA THR A 71 28.15 17.27 18.92
C THR A 71 26.75 17.77 18.58
N ASN A 72 25.74 16.90 18.66
CA ASN A 72 24.40 17.16 18.13
C ASN A 72 23.32 17.39 19.20
N GLY A 73 23.53 16.91 20.43
CA GLY A 73 22.52 16.95 21.49
C GLY A 73 22.37 18.34 22.12
N THR A 74 21.36 18.51 22.96
CA THR A 74 21.18 19.75 23.73
C THR A 74 21.90 19.60 25.07
N PRO A 75 22.83 20.50 25.43
CA PRO A 75 23.47 20.48 26.74
C PRO A 75 22.48 20.91 27.84
N ALA A 76 22.63 20.34 29.04
CA ALA A 76 21.95 20.77 30.25
C ALA A 76 22.39 22.17 30.70
N SER A 77 21.57 22.83 31.52
CA SER A 77 21.82 24.19 32.02
C SER A 77 23.11 24.27 32.83
N GLY A 78 23.90 25.33 32.63
CA GLY A 78 25.11 25.63 33.42
C GLY A 78 26.39 25.77 32.59
N ILE A 79 26.41 25.26 31.35
CA ILE A 79 27.51 25.44 30.41
C ILE A 79 26.93 25.81 29.04
N THR A 80 27.39 26.93 28.48
CA THR A 80 27.02 27.34 27.13
C THR A 80 28.12 26.88 26.18
N PHE A 81 27.77 26.07 25.19
CA PHE A 81 28.71 25.64 24.14
C PHE A 81 28.49 26.46 22.87
N THR A 82 29.54 27.12 22.38
CA THR A 82 29.55 27.86 21.12
C THR A 82 30.08 27.04 19.96
N GLU A 83 30.97 26.08 20.22
CA GLU A 83 31.47 25.14 19.23
C GLU A 83 31.59 23.75 19.85
N ARG A 84 31.19 22.72 19.09
CA ARG A 84 31.27 21.32 19.49
C ARG A 84 31.60 20.51 18.25
N LYS A 85 32.70 19.77 18.31
CA LYS A 85 33.19 19.00 17.19
C LYS A 85 33.70 17.66 17.67
N MET A 86 33.22 16.60 17.05
CA MET A 86 33.78 15.27 17.21
C MET A 86 35.09 15.16 16.44
N ILE A 87 36.15 14.70 17.11
CA ILE A 87 37.49 14.61 16.52
C ILE A 87 37.87 13.16 16.24
N ALA A 88 37.66 12.28 17.21
CA ALA A 88 37.98 10.87 17.11
C ALA A 88 37.08 10.07 18.06
N TYR A 89 36.90 8.78 17.76
CA TYR A 89 36.35 7.80 18.69
C TYR A 89 36.73 6.40 18.26
N ASP A 90 36.71 5.49 19.22
CA ASP A 90 36.98 4.08 19.02
C ASP A 90 36.08 3.30 19.99
N ASP A 91 35.02 2.70 19.45
CA ASP A 91 34.07 1.91 20.24
C ASP A 91 34.70 0.66 20.84
N GLN A 92 35.73 0.10 20.20
CA GLN A 92 36.43 -1.08 20.71
C GLN A 92 37.31 -0.71 21.90
N ALA A 93 38.05 0.40 21.80
CA ALA A 93 38.86 0.92 22.91
C ALA A 93 38.01 1.62 23.99
N GLY A 94 36.75 1.94 23.70
CA GLY A 94 35.87 2.69 24.58
C GLY A 94 36.35 4.10 24.84
N THR A 95 36.87 4.76 23.81
CA THR A 95 37.46 6.11 23.90
C THR A 95 36.89 7.06 22.87
N PHE A 96 36.78 8.35 23.22
CA PHE A 96 36.46 9.39 22.24
C PHE A 96 37.17 10.70 22.56
N THR A 97 37.29 11.54 21.55
CA THR A 97 37.85 12.88 21.65
C THR A 97 36.94 13.89 20.96
N VAL A 98 36.62 14.95 21.69
CA VAL A 98 35.84 16.10 21.20
C VAL A 98 36.63 17.39 21.39
N GLU A 99 36.39 18.34 20.51
CA GLU A 99 36.81 19.74 20.67
C GLU A 99 35.58 20.57 21.02
N VAL A 100 35.68 21.34 22.10
CA VAL A 100 34.58 22.14 22.62
C VAL A 100 35.04 23.56 22.94
N LYS A 101 34.20 24.54 22.62
CA LYS A 101 34.37 25.95 22.99
C LYS A 101 33.09 26.51 23.58
N GLY A 102 33.20 27.48 24.48
CA GLY A 102 32.03 28.05 25.14
C GLY A 102 32.33 28.84 26.41
N THR A 103 31.31 28.96 27.26
CA THR A 103 31.38 29.61 28.58
C THR A 103 30.81 28.75 29.70
N LYS A 104 31.48 28.77 30.86
CA LYS A 104 31.02 28.17 32.13
C LYS A 104 31.25 29.20 33.24
N ASP A 105 30.24 29.49 34.05
CA ASP A 105 30.29 30.49 35.13
C ASP A 105 30.82 31.87 34.67
N GLY A 106 30.47 32.28 33.44
CA GLY A 106 30.92 33.53 32.82
C GLY A 106 32.37 33.54 32.32
N LYS A 107 33.11 32.44 32.44
CA LYS A 107 34.49 32.28 31.94
C LYS A 107 34.52 31.47 30.65
N ASN A 108 35.39 31.84 29.71
CA ASN A 108 35.51 31.17 28.42
C ASN A 108 36.28 29.85 28.57
N PHE A 109 36.04 28.89 27.68
CA PHE A 109 36.86 27.70 27.50
C PHE A 109 37.02 27.35 26.02
N SER A 110 38.13 26.71 25.68
CA SER A 110 38.40 26.15 24.35
C SER A 110 39.40 25.02 24.52
N GLN A 111 38.95 23.78 24.37
CA GLN A 111 39.80 22.63 24.64
C GLN A 111 39.39 21.39 23.87
N LYS A 112 40.37 20.52 23.67
CA LYS A 112 40.19 19.16 23.19
C LYS A 112 40.19 18.22 24.40
N ILE A 113 39.14 17.41 24.52
CA ILE A 113 38.91 16.52 25.66
C ILE A 113 38.86 15.10 25.15
N SER A 114 39.73 14.26 25.71
CA SER A 114 39.71 12.82 25.46
C SER A 114 39.15 12.11 26.68
N VAL A 115 38.20 11.22 26.43
CA VAL A 115 37.45 10.48 27.44
C VAL A 115 37.65 8.98 27.21
N THR A 116 37.78 8.23 28.30
CA THR A 116 37.96 6.78 28.28
C THR A 116 36.94 6.08 29.18
N GLY A 117 36.81 4.76 29.03
CA GLY A 117 35.92 3.94 29.87
C GLY A 117 34.50 3.78 29.33
N PHE A 118 34.26 4.10 28.06
CA PHE A 118 33.02 3.78 27.34
C PHE A 118 33.08 2.36 26.78
N THR A 119 33.25 1.37 27.66
CA THR A 119 33.26 -0.05 27.28
C THR A 119 31.96 -0.42 26.56
N HIS A 120 32.03 -1.32 25.58
CA HIS A 120 30.88 -1.69 24.77
C HIS A 120 29.70 -2.16 25.66
N PRO A 121 28.51 -1.53 25.57
CA PRO A 121 27.40 -1.81 26.49
C PRO A 121 26.87 -3.26 26.48
N LEU A 122 27.19 -4.01 25.42
CA LEU A 122 26.83 -5.42 25.28
C LEU A 122 27.98 -6.39 25.57
N ALA A 123 29.08 -5.91 26.19
CA ALA A 123 30.21 -6.76 26.55
C ALA A 123 29.77 -7.97 27.40
N GLY A 124 30.32 -9.14 27.09
CA GLY A 124 29.97 -10.40 27.77
C GLY A 124 28.63 -11.03 27.36
N LYS A 125 27.85 -10.41 26.49
CA LYS A 125 26.64 -11.01 25.90
C LYS A 125 26.99 -11.75 24.61
N THR A 126 26.22 -12.79 24.29
CA THR A 126 26.34 -13.52 23.01
C THR A 126 25.01 -13.57 22.28
N ILE A 127 25.05 -13.91 20.98
CA ILE A 127 23.84 -14.11 20.18
C ILE A 127 23.17 -15.44 20.58
N GLN A 128 21.94 -15.38 21.08
CA GLN A 128 21.17 -16.56 21.46
C GLN A 128 20.42 -17.13 20.25
N SER A 129 19.51 -16.34 19.68
CA SER A 129 18.61 -16.78 18.60
C SER A 129 18.22 -15.64 17.66
N ILE A 130 17.69 -15.97 16.50
CA ILE A 130 17.02 -15.01 15.62
C ILE A 130 15.67 -14.66 16.24
N ALA A 131 15.37 -13.37 16.31
CA ALA A 131 14.04 -12.88 16.65
C ALA A 131 13.22 -12.61 15.37
N ASP A 132 13.83 -11.96 14.37
CA ASP A 132 13.21 -11.74 13.06
C ASP A 132 14.29 -11.72 11.95
N CYS A 133 13.94 -12.18 10.75
CA CYS A 133 14.77 -12.07 9.55
C CYS A 133 13.88 -12.20 8.30
N GLU A 134 13.57 -11.06 7.69
CA GLU A 134 12.73 -10.94 6.49
C GLU A 134 13.53 -10.22 5.38
N LEU A 135 13.73 -10.89 4.24
CA LEU A 135 14.39 -10.27 3.08
C LEU A 135 13.54 -9.14 2.50
N ASN A 136 14.21 -8.11 1.99
CA ASN A 136 13.58 -7.13 1.14
C ASN A 136 13.80 -7.51 -0.33
N LEU A 137 12.78 -8.12 -0.95
CA LEU A 137 12.80 -8.55 -2.34
C LEU A 137 11.96 -7.65 -3.26
N ASP A 138 11.43 -6.54 -2.75
CA ASP A 138 10.50 -5.69 -3.51
C ASP A 138 11.16 -5.14 -4.78
N ASP A 139 12.39 -4.65 -4.68
CA ASP A 139 13.16 -4.12 -5.81
C ASP A 139 13.58 -5.22 -6.79
N ALA A 140 13.89 -6.40 -6.26
CA ALA A 140 14.22 -7.58 -7.06
C ALA A 140 13.02 -8.08 -7.87
N ILE A 141 11.82 -8.11 -7.27
CA ILE A 141 10.59 -8.49 -7.96
C ILE A 141 10.16 -7.37 -8.93
N GLU A 142 10.33 -6.10 -8.57
CA GLU A 142 9.98 -4.98 -9.46
C GLU A 142 10.72 -5.02 -10.80
N HIS A 143 11.97 -5.50 -10.79
CA HIS A 143 12.84 -5.53 -11.96
C HIS A 143 13.21 -6.95 -12.43
N ASN A 144 12.58 -7.98 -11.84
CA ASN A 144 12.88 -9.40 -12.08
C ASN A 144 14.37 -9.77 -11.90
N TYR A 145 15.11 -9.12 -11.00
CA TYR A 145 16.55 -9.35 -10.85
C TYR A 145 16.89 -10.80 -10.55
N SER A 146 17.86 -11.34 -11.27
CA SER A 146 18.55 -12.58 -10.92
C SER A 146 19.17 -12.46 -9.52
N LEU A 147 19.40 -13.59 -8.85
CA LEU A 147 20.02 -13.60 -7.53
C LEU A 147 21.37 -12.87 -7.54
N ALA A 148 22.19 -13.05 -8.58
CA ALA A 148 23.48 -12.38 -8.68
C ALA A 148 23.32 -10.85 -8.78
N LYS A 149 22.37 -10.39 -9.61
CA LYS A 149 22.09 -8.96 -9.78
C LYS A 149 21.55 -8.33 -8.50
N TYR A 150 20.64 -9.00 -7.81
CA TYR A 150 20.15 -8.56 -6.52
C TYR A 150 21.27 -8.40 -5.48
N ILE A 151 22.17 -9.37 -5.38
CA ILE A 151 23.34 -9.29 -4.48
C ILE A 151 24.24 -8.10 -4.83
N GLU A 152 24.43 -7.79 -6.12
CA GLU A 152 25.17 -6.61 -6.57
C GLU A 152 24.49 -5.31 -6.11
N GLU A 153 23.16 -5.19 -6.29
CA GLU A 153 22.41 -3.99 -5.94
C GLU A 153 22.34 -3.73 -4.43
N VAL A 154 22.14 -4.78 -3.61
CA VAL A 154 22.11 -4.62 -2.15
C VAL A 154 23.49 -4.32 -1.56
N LYS A 155 24.58 -4.82 -2.16
CA LYS A 155 25.96 -4.52 -1.72
C LYS A 155 26.35 -3.05 -1.86
N LYS A 156 25.62 -2.27 -2.67
CA LYS A 156 25.80 -0.81 -2.74
C LYS A 156 25.38 -0.11 -1.45
N ASP A 157 24.64 -0.78 -0.57
CA ASP A 157 24.27 -0.31 0.77
C ASP A 157 24.90 -1.19 1.87
N PRO A 158 25.98 -0.74 2.52
CA PRO A 158 26.66 -1.52 3.56
C PRO A 158 25.87 -1.61 4.87
N SER A 159 24.76 -0.88 5.02
CA SER A 159 23.94 -0.93 6.24
C SER A 159 23.06 -2.17 6.32
N GLY A 160 22.79 -2.83 5.19
CA GLY A 160 21.87 -3.97 5.09
C GLY A 160 20.39 -3.58 4.97
N LYS A 161 20.03 -2.29 4.98
CA LYS A 161 18.62 -1.84 4.87
C LYS A 161 17.98 -2.18 3.53
N LYS A 162 18.77 -2.23 2.45
CA LYS A 162 18.31 -2.76 1.16
C LYS A 162 18.11 -4.28 1.15
N LEU A 163 18.81 -5.02 2.00
CA LEU A 163 18.80 -6.48 2.01
C LEU A 163 17.61 -7.05 2.78
N VAL A 164 17.25 -6.46 3.92
CA VAL A 164 16.22 -6.97 4.82
C VAL A 164 15.21 -5.89 5.20
N LYS A 165 13.94 -6.28 5.32
CA LYS A 165 12.89 -5.44 5.92
C LYS A 165 13.01 -5.43 7.44
N LYS A 166 13.39 -6.57 8.01
CA LYS A 166 13.60 -6.79 9.44
C LYS A 166 14.75 -7.75 9.66
N LEU A 167 15.57 -7.45 10.65
CA LEU A 167 16.60 -8.35 11.14
C LEU A 167 16.88 -8.04 12.61
N SER A 168 16.66 -9.03 13.47
CA SER A 168 16.86 -8.89 14.90
C SER A 168 17.24 -10.20 15.57
N PHE A 169 17.93 -10.09 16.70
CA PHE A 169 18.47 -11.22 17.45
C PHE A 169 18.26 -11.05 18.95
N MET A 170 17.85 -12.14 19.61
CA MET A 170 17.84 -12.22 21.07
C MET A 170 19.27 -12.51 21.57
N LEU A 171 19.68 -11.85 22.64
CA LEU A 171 20.97 -12.07 23.29
C LEU A 171 20.86 -13.11 24.42
N SER A 172 21.99 -13.59 24.91
CA SER A 172 22.11 -14.65 25.94
C SER A 172 21.44 -14.36 27.29
N ASP A 173 21.01 -13.13 27.55
CA ASP A 173 20.21 -12.78 28.73
C ASP A 173 18.71 -13.01 28.54
N SER A 174 18.28 -13.42 27.34
CA SER A 174 16.90 -13.70 26.96
C SER A 174 15.91 -12.54 27.15
N VAL A 175 16.41 -11.31 27.33
CA VAL A 175 15.60 -10.09 27.49
C VAL A 175 16.02 -9.02 26.49
N THR A 176 17.31 -8.96 26.13
CA THR A 176 17.81 -7.97 25.18
C THR A 176 17.66 -8.48 23.75
N THR A 177 16.93 -7.72 22.93
CA THR A 177 16.91 -7.88 21.48
C THR A 177 17.76 -6.79 20.84
N ILE A 178 18.60 -7.15 19.88
CA ILE A 178 19.29 -6.22 19.00
C ILE A 178 18.65 -6.23 17.61
N GLU A 179 18.60 -5.08 16.95
CA GLU A 179 17.96 -4.86 15.66
C GLU A 179 18.94 -4.25 14.66
N LEU A 180 18.68 -4.39 13.36
CA LEU A 180 19.52 -3.81 12.32
C LEU A 180 19.56 -2.28 12.44
N GLY A 181 20.76 -1.72 12.45
CA GLY A 181 20.97 -0.28 12.42
C GLY A 181 22.02 0.20 13.41
N GLU A 182 22.13 1.53 13.49
CA GLU A 182 22.95 2.22 14.46
C GLU A 182 22.09 2.60 15.67
N HIS A 183 22.49 2.12 16.85
CA HIS A 183 21.86 2.40 18.13
C HIS A 183 22.91 2.99 19.09
N ASP A 184 22.44 3.60 20.18
CA ASP A 184 23.32 4.15 21.21
C ASP A 184 24.27 3.10 21.80
N SER A 185 23.81 1.85 21.92
CA SER A 185 24.54 0.78 22.59
C SER A 185 25.30 -0.17 21.67
N TYR A 186 25.06 -0.14 20.35
CA TYR A 186 25.70 -1.01 19.37
C TYR A 186 25.39 -0.54 17.93
N THR A 187 26.11 -1.10 16.95
CA THR A 187 25.70 -1.03 15.54
C THR A 187 25.64 -2.43 14.97
N LEU A 188 24.50 -2.80 14.38
CA LEU A 188 24.29 -4.05 13.66
C LEU A 188 24.14 -3.77 12.18
N VAL A 189 24.96 -4.40 11.35
CA VAL A 189 24.89 -4.34 9.88
C VAL A 189 24.67 -5.75 9.33
N ALA A 190 24.29 -5.83 8.05
CA ALA A 190 24.17 -7.10 7.34
C ALA A 190 24.67 -7.01 5.91
N GLU A 191 25.47 -8.00 5.52
CA GLU A 191 25.94 -8.19 4.15
C GLU A 191 25.18 -9.34 3.48
N ALA A 192 25.20 -9.40 2.15
CA ALA A 192 24.52 -10.43 1.38
C ALA A 192 25.50 -11.28 0.58
N GLN A 193 25.29 -12.60 0.57
CA GLN A 193 26.03 -13.53 -0.27
C GLN A 193 25.08 -14.55 -0.91
N ALA A 194 25.27 -14.83 -2.21
CA ALA A 194 24.56 -15.93 -2.86
C ALA A 194 25.14 -17.29 -2.42
N VAL A 195 24.27 -18.22 -2.06
CA VAL A 195 24.63 -19.61 -1.73
C VAL A 195 23.65 -20.55 -2.41
N GLY A 196 24.05 -21.12 -3.55
CA GLY A 196 23.15 -21.88 -4.41
C GLY A 196 22.01 -20.98 -4.93
N THR A 197 20.77 -21.34 -4.61
CA THR A 197 19.56 -20.56 -4.97
C THR A 197 19.09 -19.63 -3.85
N LYS A 198 19.84 -19.53 -2.74
CA LYS A 198 19.45 -18.77 -1.55
C LYS A 198 20.29 -17.50 -1.37
N VAL A 199 19.70 -16.53 -0.70
CA VAL A 199 20.40 -15.36 -0.15
C VAL A 199 20.85 -15.72 1.26
N TRP A 200 22.15 -15.64 1.52
CA TRP A 200 22.71 -15.71 2.86
C TRP A 200 22.85 -14.30 3.43
N VAL A 201 22.10 -14.02 4.49
CA VAL A 201 22.20 -12.79 5.28
C VAL A 201 23.36 -12.95 6.28
N GLN A 202 24.37 -12.09 6.18
CA GLN A 202 25.58 -12.13 6.99
C GLN A 202 25.58 -10.95 7.98
N PRO A 203 24.95 -11.10 9.16
CA PRO A 203 24.94 -10.08 10.19
C PRO A 203 26.33 -9.85 10.79
N SER A 204 26.59 -8.65 11.29
CA SER A 204 27.78 -8.32 12.07
C SER A 204 27.48 -7.18 13.03
N VAL A 205 27.77 -7.39 14.32
CA VAL A 205 27.91 -6.26 15.26
C VAL A 205 29.26 -5.62 14.98
N VAL A 206 29.29 -4.31 14.82
CA VAL A 206 30.50 -3.56 14.44
C VAL A 206 30.80 -2.46 15.44
N PHE A 207 32.09 -2.25 15.67
CA PHE A 207 32.62 -1.06 16.33
C PHE A 207 32.80 0.05 15.30
N ARG A 208 32.40 1.27 15.66
CA ARG A 208 32.65 2.45 14.84
C ARG A 208 33.97 3.08 15.31
N LYS A 209 34.81 3.46 14.36
CA LYS A 209 36.10 4.12 14.64
C LYS A 209 36.33 5.30 13.71
N LEU A 210 36.64 6.44 14.31
CA LEU A 210 37.05 7.65 13.62
C LEU A 210 38.41 8.08 14.18
N THR A 211 39.40 8.22 13.32
CA THR A 211 40.68 8.84 13.67
C THR A 211 40.63 10.32 13.32
N GLU A 212 41.42 11.12 14.03
CA GLU A 212 41.51 12.56 13.76
C GLU A 212 41.94 12.83 12.31
N GLY A 213 41.16 13.65 11.60
CA GLY A 213 41.38 13.97 10.18
C GLY A 213 41.06 12.83 9.21
N GLY A 214 40.59 11.68 9.68
CA GLY A 214 40.22 10.53 8.87
C GLY A 214 38.72 10.43 8.58
N THR A 215 38.35 9.35 7.89
CA THR A 215 36.94 8.95 7.71
C THR A 215 36.58 7.87 8.72
N GLU A 216 35.30 7.79 9.06
CA GLU A 216 34.78 6.71 9.88
C GLU A 216 34.98 5.35 9.20
N THR A 217 35.30 4.35 10.01
CA THR A 217 35.45 2.95 9.62
C THR A 217 34.64 2.06 10.55
N LEU A 218 34.21 0.91 10.03
CA LEU A 218 33.51 -0.13 10.79
C LEU A 218 34.42 -1.34 10.96
N VAL A 219 34.57 -1.81 12.19
CA VAL A 219 35.40 -2.97 12.54
C VAL A 219 34.49 -4.05 13.11
N LYS A 220 34.54 -5.27 12.57
CA LYS A 220 33.72 -6.39 13.05
C LYS A 220 34.05 -6.71 14.51
N ASN A 221 33.04 -6.76 15.36
CA ASN A 221 33.17 -7.26 16.72
C ASN A 221 33.10 -8.79 16.70
N THR A 222 34.25 -9.45 16.89
CA THR A 222 34.38 -10.91 16.82
C THR A 222 33.80 -11.63 18.04
N GLU A 223 33.42 -10.91 19.11
CA GLU A 223 32.74 -11.51 20.27
C GLU A 223 31.32 -11.97 19.94
N PHE A 224 30.68 -11.34 18.94
CA PHE A 224 29.36 -11.73 18.45
C PHE A 224 29.49 -12.70 17.27
N SER A 225 29.29 -13.98 17.53
CA SER A 225 29.18 -15.01 16.48
C SER A 225 27.73 -15.30 16.12
N PHE A 226 27.48 -15.41 14.81
CA PHE A 226 26.19 -15.82 14.23
C PHE A 226 26.26 -17.19 13.55
N THR A 227 27.39 -17.90 13.67
CA THR A 227 27.64 -19.12 12.89
C THR A 227 26.67 -20.26 13.19
N HIS A 228 26.17 -20.36 14.42
CA HIS A 228 25.16 -21.35 14.81
C HIS A 228 23.78 -21.09 14.19
N LEU A 229 23.54 -19.89 13.64
CA LEU A 229 22.29 -19.46 13.02
C LEU A 229 22.33 -19.56 11.48
N ASN A 230 23.39 -20.14 10.91
CA ASN A 230 23.65 -20.14 9.47
C ASN A 230 22.49 -20.72 8.63
N SER A 231 21.86 -21.81 9.07
CA SER A 231 20.71 -22.39 8.37
C SER A 231 19.53 -21.42 8.30
N SER A 232 19.22 -20.74 9.40
CA SER A 232 18.09 -19.82 9.50
C SER A 232 18.33 -18.46 8.81
N LEU A 233 19.59 -18.10 8.59
CA LEU A 233 20.01 -16.89 7.87
C LEU A 233 20.13 -17.08 6.35
N LYS A 234 19.97 -18.32 5.86
CA LYS A 234 19.86 -18.63 4.44
C LYS A 234 18.41 -18.63 4.02
N LYS A 235 18.00 -17.59 3.32
CA LYS A 235 16.62 -17.36 2.89
C LYS A 235 16.45 -17.72 1.43
N ASP A 236 15.34 -18.37 1.13
CA ASP A 236 14.96 -18.63 -0.26
C ASP A 236 14.74 -17.31 -1.00
N TYR A 237 15.10 -17.30 -2.27
CA TYR A 237 14.79 -16.19 -3.16
C TYR A 237 13.33 -16.26 -3.61
N PHE A 238 12.84 -15.23 -4.30
CA PHE A 238 11.42 -15.17 -4.64
C PHE A 238 11.03 -16.22 -5.69
N GLU A 239 9.80 -16.71 -5.62
CA GLU A 239 9.21 -17.57 -6.64
C GLU A 239 7.94 -16.94 -7.25
N ALA A 240 7.30 -17.63 -8.20
CA ALA A 240 6.17 -17.10 -8.95
C ALA A 240 5.04 -16.54 -8.06
N LYS A 241 4.72 -17.22 -6.94
CA LYS A 241 3.67 -16.78 -6.02
C LYS A 241 3.97 -15.43 -5.37
N ASP A 242 5.24 -15.14 -5.11
CA ASP A 242 5.67 -13.89 -4.50
C ASP A 242 5.53 -12.74 -5.50
N VAL A 243 5.90 -12.99 -6.77
CA VAL A 243 5.68 -12.05 -7.88
C VAL A 243 4.19 -11.73 -8.03
N PHE A 244 3.33 -12.74 -8.08
CA PHE A 244 1.90 -12.54 -8.21
C PHE A 244 1.30 -11.76 -7.04
N LYS A 245 1.72 -12.09 -5.81
CA LYS A 245 1.29 -11.37 -4.61
C LYS A 245 1.74 -9.92 -4.63
N TYR A 246 2.99 -9.65 -4.96
CA TYR A 246 3.55 -8.31 -5.06
C TYR A 246 2.78 -7.44 -6.08
N ILE A 247 2.54 -7.97 -7.28
CA ILE A 247 1.78 -7.27 -8.33
C ILE A 247 0.36 -7.00 -7.87
N LEU A 248 -0.31 -8.00 -7.28
CA LEU A 248 -1.67 -7.86 -6.77
C LEU A 248 -1.76 -6.75 -5.71
N ASP A 249 -0.87 -6.76 -4.73
CA ASP A 249 -0.86 -5.78 -3.65
C ASP A 249 -0.58 -4.36 -4.17
N LYS A 250 0.22 -4.20 -5.22
CA LYS A 250 0.57 -2.90 -5.83
C LYS A 250 -0.49 -2.35 -6.79
N THR A 251 -1.40 -3.20 -7.29
CA THR A 251 -2.32 -2.83 -8.38
C THR A 251 -3.81 -2.94 -8.01
N ALA A 252 -4.16 -3.63 -6.93
CA ALA A 252 -5.55 -3.90 -6.55
C ALA A 252 -6.42 -2.63 -6.41
N ASP A 253 -5.88 -1.54 -5.84
CA ASP A 253 -6.66 -0.32 -5.55
C ASP A 253 -7.16 0.42 -6.79
N ILE A 254 -6.49 0.20 -7.94
CA ILE A 254 -6.84 0.81 -9.22
C ILE A 254 -7.58 -0.15 -10.16
N ALA A 255 -7.89 -1.37 -9.72
CA ALA A 255 -8.36 -2.43 -10.61
C ALA A 255 -9.74 -2.15 -11.22
N ILE A 256 -10.73 -1.73 -10.40
CA ILE A 256 -12.14 -1.65 -10.82
C ILE A 256 -12.48 -0.31 -11.46
N LYS A 257 -13.11 -0.37 -12.64
CA LYS A 257 -13.72 0.76 -13.33
C LYS A 257 -15.13 1.01 -12.78
N VAL A 258 -15.34 2.18 -12.21
CA VAL A 258 -16.66 2.61 -11.69
C VAL A 258 -17.39 3.45 -12.74
N ASP A 259 -18.67 3.15 -12.97
CA ASP A 259 -19.58 3.97 -13.78
C ASP A 259 -20.94 4.09 -13.06
N SER A 260 -21.30 5.31 -12.66
CA SER A 260 -22.54 5.59 -11.94
C SER A 260 -23.81 5.40 -12.77
N LYS A 261 -23.68 5.15 -14.08
CA LYS A 261 -24.80 4.83 -14.98
C LYS A 261 -25.01 3.33 -15.13
N GLU A 262 -24.09 2.49 -14.67
CA GLU A 262 -24.17 1.04 -14.81
C GLU A 262 -24.43 0.37 -13.47
N PHE A 263 -25.28 -0.66 -13.45
CA PHE A 263 -25.51 -1.46 -12.25
C PHE A 263 -24.38 -2.48 -12.11
N ALA A 264 -23.84 -2.62 -10.90
CA ALA A 264 -22.80 -3.58 -10.59
C ALA A 264 -23.27 -5.02 -10.87
N SER A 265 -24.56 -5.30 -10.69
CA SER A 265 -25.12 -6.61 -10.97
C SER A 265 -25.03 -7.05 -12.44
N SER A 266 -24.74 -6.15 -13.38
CA SER A 266 -24.43 -6.53 -14.76
C SER A 266 -23.16 -7.39 -14.85
N PHE A 267 -22.13 -7.06 -14.06
CA PHE A 267 -20.90 -7.84 -13.97
C PHE A 267 -21.13 -9.18 -13.29
N TYR A 268 -21.91 -9.19 -12.21
CA TYR A 268 -22.35 -10.43 -11.54
C TYR A 268 -23.09 -11.35 -12.51
N ALA A 269 -24.07 -10.83 -13.25
CA ALA A 269 -24.88 -11.60 -14.18
C ALA A 269 -24.04 -12.20 -15.31
N PHE A 270 -23.12 -11.42 -15.87
CA PHE A 270 -22.15 -11.90 -16.84
C PHE A 270 -21.30 -13.03 -16.27
N ALA A 271 -20.66 -12.81 -15.11
CA ALA A 271 -19.77 -13.77 -14.47
C ALA A 271 -20.48 -15.08 -14.11
N LYS A 272 -21.72 -14.99 -13.65
CA LYS A 272 -22.56 -16.15 -13.31
C LYS A 272 -22.85 -17.02 -14.53
N LYS A 273 -23.00 -16.38 -15.70
CA LYS A 273 -23.32 -17.06 -16.96
C LYS A 273 -22.08 -17.59 -17.68
N SER A 274 -21.05 -16.76 -17.84
CA SER A 274 -19.84 -17.08 -18.60
C SER A 274 -18.83 -17.89 -17.80
N GLY A 275 -18.85 -17.76 -16.47
CA GLY A 275 -17.78 -18.28 -15.62
C GLY A 275 -16.45 -17.54 -15.76
N GLN A 276 -16.48 -16.30 -16.26
CA GLN A 276 -15.30 -15.47 -16.46
C GLN A 276 -15.50 -14.07 -15.88
N ALA A 277 -14.39 -13.39 -15.55
CA ALA A 277 -14.44 -11.98 -15.18
C ALA A 277 -14.76 -11.11 -16.40
N PRO A 278 -15.68 -10.12 -16.30
CA PRO A 278 -15.97 -9.21 -17.41
C PRO A 278 -14.76 -8.31 -17.73
N VAL A 279 -14.34 -8.25 -18.99
CA VAL A 279 -13.18 -7.44 -19.43
C VAL A 279 -13.39 -5.94 -19.18
N ASN A 280 -14.63 -5.47 -19.25
CA ASN A 280 -15.00 -4.07 -19.04
C ASN A 280 -15.10 -3.68 -17.55
N LEU A 281 -14.94 -4.63 -16.61
CA LEU A 281 -14.87 -4.36 -15.17
C LEU A 281 -13.57 -3.66 -14.78
N PHE A 282 -12.48 -3.90 -15.52
CA PHE A 282 -11.16 -3.43 -15.17
C PHE A 282 -10.81 -2.08 -15.81
N THR A 283 -10.08 -1.22 -15.08
CA THR A 283 -9.58 0.06 -15.62
C THR A 283 -8.46 -0.16 -16.63
N GLU A 284 -8.30 0.75 -17.59
CA GLU A 284 -7.16 0.70 -18.51
C GLU A 284 -5.82 0.87 -17.79
N GLY A 285 -5.76 1.72 -16.76
CA GLY A 285 -4.55 1.91 -15.96
C GLY A 285 -4.10 0.63 -15.25
N PHE A 286 -5.04 -0.17 -14.74
CA PHE A 286 -4.74 -1.50 -14.21
C PHE A 286 -4.22 -2.45 -15.28
N LYS A 287 -4.91 -2.55 -16.42
CA LYS A 287 -4.51 -3.41 -17.54
C LYS A 287 -3.10 -3.09 -18.03
N THR A 288 -2.77 -1.82 -18.22
CA THR A 288 -1.45 -1.37 -18.64
C THR A 288 -0.38 -1.76 -17.62
N LYS A 289 -0.64 -1.62 -16.30
CA LYS A 289 0.33 -2.07 -15.30
C LYS A 289 0.57 -3.57 -15.34
N ILE A 290 -0.47 -4.38 -15.48
CA ILE A 290 -0.28 -5.84 -15.59
C ILE A 290 0.45 -6.21 -16.88
N GLN A 291 0.14 -5.55 -18.00
CA GLN A 291 0.88 -5.74 -19.26
C GLN A 291 2.36 -5.40 -19.13
N ASN A 292 2.72 -4.35 -18.40
CA ASN A 292 4.13 -4.01 -18.16
C ASN A 292 4.85 -5.12 -17.38
N TYR A 293 4.23 -5.68 -16.34
CA TYR A 293 4.80 -6.82 -15.62
C TYR A 293 4.84 -8.09 -16.49
N ALA A 294 3.80 -8.37 -17.26
CA ALA A 294 3.79 -9.50 -18.18
C ALA A 294 4.93 -9.41 -19.20
N ALA A 295 5.20 -8.22 -19.73
CA ALA A 295 6.33 -7.99 -20.65
C ALA A 295 7.69 -8.18 -19.94
N LEU A 296 7.85 -7.65 -18.73
CA LEU A 296 9.08 -7.79 -17.93
C LEU A 296 9.41 -9.26 -17.60
N TYR A 297 8.39 -10.09 -17.41
CA TYR A 297 8.56 -11.49 -17.03
C TYR A 297 8.38 -12.47 -18.21
N GLN A 298 8.11 -11.99 -19.43
CA GLN A 298 7.78 -12.86 -20.55
C GLN A 298 8.93 -13.82 -20.93
N ASN A 299 10.13 -13.27 -20.95
CA ASN A 299 11.36 -13.99 -21.24
C ASN A 299 12.31 -13.85 -20.06
N LYS A 300 13.32 -14.71 -20.01
CA LYS A 300 14.38 -14.64 -19.02
C LYS A 300 15.73 -14.55 -19.72
N ASP A 301 16.49 -13.51 -19.40
CA ASP A 301 17.92 -13.39 -19.70
C ASP A 301 18.82 -13.77 -18.51
N SER A 302 20.11 -13.44 -18.58
CA SER A 302 21.09 -13.76 -17.53
C SER A 302 20.95 -12.91 -16.25
N ASP A 303 20.44 -11.69 -16.38
CA ASP A 303 20.23 -10.76 -15.27
C ASP A 303 18.81 -10.86 -14.69
N GLU A 304 17.98 -11.74 -15.25
CA GLU A 304 16.61 -12.00 -14.82
C GLU A 304 16.45 -13.32 -14.04
N HIS A 305 15.47 -13.39 -13.13
CA HIS A 305 15.27 -14.56 -12.28
C HIS A 305 14.39 -15.64 -12.91
N LEU A 306 13.20 -15.26 -13.36
CA LEU A 306 12.13 -16.17 -13.80
C LEU A 306 11.46 -15.66 -15.07
N ALA A 307 10.89 -16.58 -15.85
CA ALA A 307 9.94 -16.26 -16.91
C ALA A 307 8.53 -16.72 -16.46
N LEU A 308 7.53 -15.86 -16.59
CA LEU A 308 6.16 -16.08 -16.15
C LEU A 308 5.16 -15.52 -17.19
N ASP A 309 4.10 -16.28 -17.44
CA ASP A 309 2.95 -15.82 -18.25
C ASP A 309 1.93 -15.08 -17.38
N ILE A 310 2.31 -13.89 -16.89
CA ILE A 310 1.52 -13.13 -15.91
C ILE A 310 0.19 -12.66 -16.50
N SER A 311 -0.89 -12.90 -15.77
CA SER A 311 -2.24 -12.50 -16.13
C SER A 311 -3.08 -12.17 -14.88
N TYR A 312 -4.33 -11.74 -15.09
CA TYR A 312 -5.23 -11.27 -14.05
C TYR A 312 -6.67 -11.71 -14.27
N GLY A 313 -7.46 -11.80 -13.20
CA GLY A 313 -8.86 -12.16 -13.28
C GLY A 313 -9.59 -12.11 -11.95
N ALA A 314 -10.70 -12.83 -11.87
CA ALA A 314 -11.38 -13.12 -10.61
C ALA A 314 -11.17 -14.59 -10.25
N PHE A 315 -10.96 -14.88 -8.97
CA PHE A 315 -11.01 -16.23 -8.45
C PHE A 315 -12.46 -16.67 -8.26
N GLN A 316 -12.85 -17.77 -8.90
CA GLN A 316 -14.18 -18.36 -8.91
C GLN A 316 -15.31 -17.40 -9.34
N PRO A 317 -15.21 -16.72 -10.50
CA PRO A 317 -16.17 -15.68 -10.92
C PRO A 317 -17.63 -16.13 -10.89
N LYS A 318 -17.91 -17.39 -11.27
CA LYS A 318 -19.26 -17.98 -11.22
C LYS A 318 -19.77 -18.27 -9.81
N ASN A 319 -18.85 -18.57 -8.89
CA ASN A 319 -19.12 -19.16 -7.58
C ASN A 319 -18.72 -18.21 -6.45
N GLY A 320 -19.15 -16.94 -6.55
CA GLY A 320 -18.93 -15.93 -5.50
C GLY A 320 -17.59 -15.18 -5.61
N GLY A 321 -16.88 -15.34 -6.72
CA GLY A 321 -15.71 -14.55 -7.06
C GLY A 321 -16.03 -13.14 -7.52
N ILE A 322 -17.23 -12.92 -8.04
CA ILE A 322 -17.79 -11.60 -8.36
C ILE A 322 -19.18 -11.56 -7.74
N ASP A 323 -19.43 -10.50 -6.99
CA ASP A 323 -20.73 -10.20 -6.40
C ASP A 323 -21.07 -8.72 -6.56
N ALA A 324 -22.34 -8.39 -6.36
CA ALA A 324 -22.86 -7.03 -6.49
C ALA A 324 -23.98 -6.76 -5.49
N ASP A 325 -24.14 -5.48 -5.19
CA ASP A 325 -25.27 -4.94 -4.44
C ASP A 325 -25.82 -3.69 -5.15
N ASP A 326 -26.97 -3.84 -5.79
CA ASP A 326 -27.65 -2.76 -6.52
C ASP A 326 -28.44 -1.82 -5.59
N TYR A 327 -28.52 -2.11 -4.29
CA TYR A 327 -29.10 -1.19 -3.31
C TYR A 327 -28.07 -0.14 -2.89
N THR A 328 -26.82 -0.55 -2.72
CA THR A 328 -25.72 0.34 -2.32
C THR A 328 -24.86 0.80 -3.50
N GLY A 329 -24.97 0.16 -4.66
CA GLY A 329 -24.18 0.45 -5.85
C GLY A 329 -22.73 -0.01 -5.71
N THR A 330 -22.53 -1.23 -5.18
CA THR A 330 -21.20 -1.81 -4.96
C THR A 330 -20.97 -3.08 -5.77
N VAL A 331 -19.72 -3.30 -6.14
CA VAL A 331 -19.21 -4.57 -6.70
C VAL A 331 -18.11 -5.11 -5.79
N THR A 332 -18.13 -6.42 -5.56
CA THR A 332 -17.09 -7.13 -4.83
C THR A 332 -16.46 -8.16 -5.77
N ILE A 333 -15.14 -8.23 -5.79
CA ILE A 333 -14.39 -9.19 -6.60
C ILE A 333 -13.25 -9.79 -5.78
N LYS A 334 -13.06 -11.10 -5.89
CA LYS A 334 -11.84 -11.80 -5.46
C LYS A 334 -10.79 -11.66 -6.56
N LEU A 335 -10.16 -10.49 -6.65
CA LEU A 335 -9.15 -10.18 -7.66
C LEU A 335 -7.97 -11.15 -7.51
N CYS A 336 -7.48 -11.69 -8.62
CA CYS A 336 -6.29 -12.54 -8.61
C CYS A 336 -5.29 -12.18 -9.70
N ILE A 337 -4.01 -12.40 -9.40
CA ILE A 337 -2.90 -12.41 -10.36
C ILE A 337 -2.34 -13.83 -10.38
N ALA A 338 -2.18 -14.40 -11.56
CA ALA A 338 -1.74 -15.79 -11.75
C ALA A 338 -1.30 -15.98 -13.22
N THR A 339 -0.97 -17.21 -13.62
CA THR A 339 -0.76 -17.49 -15.05
C THR A 339 -2.08 -17.50 -15.84
N ASN A 340 -2.04 -17.34 -17.17
CA ASN A 340 -3.25 -17.47 -17.99
C ASN A 340 -3.91 -18.85 -17.80
N GLU A 341 -3.11 -19.91 -17.79
CA GLU A 341 -3.61 -21.28 -17.59
C GLU A 341 -4.34 -21.43 -16.25
N GLN A 342 -3.74 -20.95 -15.15
CA GLN A 342 -4.34 -20.99 -13.82
C GLN A 342 -5.67 -20.22 -13.77
N ILE A 343 -5.77 -19.08 -14.46
CA ILE A 343 -7.00 -18.28 -14.51
C ILE A 343 -8.09 -18.98 -15.34
N VAL A 344 -7.74 -19.59 -16.46
CA VAL A 344 -8.71 -20.33 -17.29
C VAL A 344 -9.23 -21.56 -16.56
N ASN A 345 -8.33 -22.31 -15.92
CA ASN A 345 -8.65 -23.56 -15.23
C ASN A 345 -9.17 -23.35 -13.80
N GLN A 346 -8.97 -22.17 -13.24
CA GLN A 346 -9.36 -21.81 -11.86
C GLN A 346 -8.72 -22.74 -10.80
N ASN A 347 -7.47 -23.15 -11.02
CA ASN A 347 -6.69 -24.03 -10.15
C ASN A 347 -5.40 -23.37 -9.66
N ASP A 348 -4.94 -23.76 -8.48
CA ASP A 348 -3.62 -23.40 -7.92
C ASP A 348 -3.32 -21.87 -7.86
N ILE A 349 -4.35 -21.04 -7.86
CA ILE A 349 -4.25 -19.58 -7.72
C ILE A 349 -4.01 -19.25 -6.24
N THR A 350 -2.86 -18.65 -5.94
CA THR A 350 -2.46 -18.32 -4.57
C THR A 350 -2.57 -16.83 -4.24
N ALA A 351 -2.34 -15.94 -5.21
CA ALA A 351 -2.48 -14.50 -5.02
C ALA A 351 -3.92 -14.06 -5.28
N ILE A 352 -4.71 -13.99 -4.21
CA ILE A 352 -6.14 -13.59 -4.24
C ILE A 352 -6.36 -12.48 -3.21
N LYS A 353 -7.05 -11.42 -3.60
CA LYS A 353 -7.39 -10.28 -2.74
C LYS A 353 -8.83 -9.87 -2.97
N PRO A 354 -9.71 -9.96 -1.96
CA PRO A 354 -11.04 -9.40 -2.06
C PRO A 354 -10.93 -7.87 -2.09
N ILE A 355 -11.57 -7.26 -3.08
CA ILE A 355 -11.73 -5.81 -3.17
C ILE A 355 -13.19 -5.48 -3.39
N GLU A 356 -13.62 -4.37 -2.79
CA GLU A 356 -14.96 -3.82 -2.96
C GLU A 356 -14.84 -2.40 -3.49
N LYS A 357 -15.73 -2.04 -4.42
CA LYS A 357 -15.80 -0.68 -4.95
C LYS A 357 -17.24 -0.21 -5.04
N SER A 358 -17.48 1.00 -4.53
CA SER A 358 -18.76 1.69 -4.62
C SER A 358 -18.78 2.71 -5.75
N GLY A 359 -19.98 3.24 -6.04
CA GLY A 359 -20.20 4.32 -7.00
C GLY A 359 -20.91 3.89 -8.29
N PHE A 360 -21.40 2.65 -8.36
CA PHE A 360 -22.29 2.17 -9.42
C PHE A 360 -23.71 2.69 -9.22
N ALA A 361 -24.56 2.53 -10.25
CA ALA A 361 -25.97 2.85 -10.14
C ALA A 361 -26.65 2.04 -9.03
N SER A 362 -27.61 2.66 -8.33
CA SER A 362 -28.30 2.02 -7.22
C SER A 362 -29.79 2.40 -7.11
N ILE A 363 -30.57 1.52 -6.50
CA ILE A 363 -31.96 1.75 -6.11
C ILE A 363 -32.08 1.38 -4.63
N PRO A 364 -31.72 2.29 -3.71
CA PRO A 364 -31.58 1.96 -2.28
C PRO A 364 -32.91 1.64 -1.59
N ASP A 365 -34.00 2.27 -2.02
CA ASP A 365 -35.28 2.23 -1.33
C ASP A 365 -36.49 2.44 -2.27
N ASN A 366 -37.69 2.36 -1.68
CA ASN A 366 -38.96 2.57 -2.37
C ASN A 366 -39.06 3.96 -3.01
N ALA A 367 -38.52 5.00 -2.37
CA ALA A 367 -38.58 6.37 -2.88
C ALA A 367 -37.69 6.51 -4.14
N ALA A 368 -36.53 5.87 -4.17
CA ALA A 368 -35.66 5.81 -5.33
C ALA A 368 -36.32 5.05 -6.49
N LEU A 369 -36.98 3.91 -6.22
CA LEU A 369 -37.75 3.18 -7.24
C LEU A 369 -38.91 4.01 -7.78
N ALA A 370 -39.64 4.71 -6.90
CA ALA A 370 -40.78 5.55 -7.27
C ALA A 370 -40.42 6.75 -8.17
N LYS A 371 -39.15 7.18 -8.19
CA LYS A 371 -38.67 8.21 -9.14
C LYS A 371 -38.65 7.73 -10.60
N LYS A 372 -38.83 6.43 -10.86
CA LYS A 372 -38.87 5.85 -12.22
C LYS A 372 -37.61 6.13 -13.04
N ASN A 373 -36.45 6.31 -12.38
CA ASN A 373 -35.18 6.62 -13.04
C ASN A 373 -34.58 5.40 -13.77
N HIS A 374 -34.86 4.20 -13.29
CA HIS A 374 -34.27 2.96 -13.80
C HIS A 374 -35.33 1.94 -14.18
N LEU A 375 -36.34 1.77 -13.33
CA LEU A 375 -37.40 0.78 -13.46
C LEU A 375 -38.75 1.41 -13.15
N PHE A 376 -39.77 1.16 -13.97
CA PHE A 376 -41.16 1.53 -13.66
C PHE A 376 -42.17 0.58 -14.30
N PHE A 377 -43.38 0.58 -13.75
CA PHE A 377 -44.48 -0.31 -14.11
C PHE A 377 -45.75 0.51 -14.33
N ASN A 378 -46.39 0.33 -15.47
CA ASN A 378 -47.65 0.96 -15.80
C ASN A 378 -48.69 -0.12 -16.06
N LEU A 379 -49.86 0.03 -15.44
CA LEU A 379 -51.04 -0.73 -15.78
C LEU A 379 -51.89 0.17 -16.69
N ILE A 380 -52.21 -0.28 -17.90
CA ILE A 380 -52.94 0.53 -18.89
C ILE A 380 -54.20 -0.24 -19.32
N PRO A 381 -55.39 0.38 -19.31
CA PRO A 381 -56.62 -0.27 -19.79
C PRO A 381 -56.50 -0.66 -21.27
N LYS A 382 -56.95 -1.86 -21.63
CA LYS A 382 -56.99 -2.29 -23.06
C LYS A 382 -58.10 -1.56 -23.83
N SER A 383 -59.13 -1.11 -23.12
CA SER A 383 -60.26 -0.35 -23.63
C SER A 383 -60.87 0.50 -22.50
N SER A 384 -61.84 1.36 -22.82
CA SER A 384 -62.55 2.15 -21.81
C SER A 384 -63.26 1.24 -20.79
N LEU A 385 -62.96 1.44 -19.50
CA LEU A 385 -63.50 0.62 -18.41
C LEU A 385 -64.93 1.02 -18.06
N SER A 386 -65.85 0.05 -18.06
CA SER A 386 -67.21 0.24 -17.53
C SER A 386 -67.22 0.35 -15.99
N PRO A 387 -68.31 0.83 -15.36
CA PRO A 387 -68.45 0.80 -13.90
C PRO A 387 -68.34 -0.60 -13.29
N ALA A 388 -68.81 -1.63 -14.02
CA ALA A 388 -68.68 -3.02 -13.63
C ALA A 388 -67.21 -3.47 -13.64
N ASP A 389 -66.44 -3.10 -14.66
CA ASP A 389 -65.00 -3.41 -14.75
C ASP A 389 -64.20 -2.79 -13.60
N LYS A 390 -64.50 -1.53 -13.27
CA LYS A 390 -63.87 -0.83 -12.14
C LYS A 390 -64.19 -1.52 -10.81
N THR A 391 -65.44 -1.97 -10.63
CA THR A 391 -65.87 -2.71 -9.44
C THR A 391 -65.20 -4.08 -9.35
N ASN A 392 -65.14 -4.81 -10.47
CA ASN A 392 -64.47 -6.11 -10.56
C ASN A 392 -62.98 -5.99 -10.28
N TRP A 393 -62.30 -4.98 -10.84
CA TRP A 393 -60.89 -4.71 -10.56
C TRP A 393 -60.67 -4.37 -9.08
N LYS A 394 -61.51 -3.51 -8.50
CA LYS A 394 -61.44 -3.16 -7.08
C LYS A 394 -61.53 -4.38 -6.18
N ASN A 395 -62.40 -5.34 -6.51
CA ASN A 395 -62.62 -6.57 -5.74
C ASN A 395 -61.63 -7.70 -6.06
N LYS A 396 -60.88 -7.61 -7.17
CA LYS A 396 -59.90 -8.63 -7.57
C LYS A 396 -58.81 -8.80 -6.50
N VAL A 397 -58.40 -10.05 -6.26
CA VAL A 397 -57.30 -10.43 -5.36
C VAL A 397 -56.38 -11.41 -6.05
N PHE A 398 -55.08 -11.18 -5.99
CA PHE A 398 -54.07 -12.17 -6.38
C PHE A 398 -52.69 -11.80 -5.82
N SER A 399 -51.82 -12.81 -5.74
CA SER A 399 -50.38 -12.64 -5.58
C SER A 399 -49.70 -13.56 -6.60
N ARG A 400 -48.98 -12.99 -7.58
CA ARG A 400 -48.33 -13.76 -8.65
C ARG A 400 -46.94 -13.20 -9.00
N ALA A 401 -45.97 -14.08 -9.19
CA ALA A 401 -44.65 -13.68 -9.66
C ALA A 401 -44.72 -13.30 -11.14
N LEU A 402 -44.31 -12.08 -11.46
CA LEU A 402 -44.10 -11.63 -12.85
C LEU A 402 -42.76 -12.10 -13.39
N LEU A 403 -41.71 -12.01 -12.57
CA LEU A 403 -40.35 -12.41 -12.90
C LEU A 403 -39.80 -13.23 -11.75
N ARG A 404 -39.20 -14.38 -12.07
CA ARG A 404 -38.37 -15.16 -11.16
C ARG A 404 -37.13 -15.68 -11.90
N ILE A 405 -36.03 -15.82 -11.18
CA ILE A 405 -34.84 -16.49 -11.71
C ILE A 405 -34.87 -17.96 -11.30
N ASN A 406 -34.67 -18.86 -12.26
CA ASN A 406 -34.61 -20.30 -11.98
C ASN A 406 -33.18 -20.75 -11.58
N GLU A 407 -33.03 -22.03 -11.21
CA GLU A 407 -31.75 -22.62 -10.80
C GLU A 407 -30.64 -22.50 -11.86
N SER A 408 -31.02 -22.41 -13.14
CA SER A 408 -30.10 -22.21 -14.26
C SER A 408 -29.76 -20.74 -14.54
N ASN A 409 -30.18 -19.82 -13.66
CA ASN A 409 -30.10 -18.37 -13.83
C ASN A 409 -30.80 -17.84 -15.09
N ASN A 410 -31.88 -18.48 -15.50
CA ASN A 410 -32.74 -17.97 -16.57
C ASN A 410 -33.95 -17.25 -15.97
N ALA A 411 -34.34 -16.14 -16.60
CA ALA A 411 -35.57 -15.45 -16.27
C ALA A 411 -36.78 -16.27 -16.73
N ILE A 412 -37.73 -16.46 -15.82
CA ILE A 412 -39.07 -16.94 -16.14
C ILE A 412 -40.01 -15.76 -15.96
N ILE A 413 -40.72 -15.42 -17.03
CA ILE A 413 -41.65 -14.29 -17.07
C ILE A 413 -43.05 -14.84 -17.24
N ASP A 414 -43.93 -14.52 -16.31
CA ASP A 414 -45.31 -14.95 -16.29
C ASP A 414 -46.23 -13.74 -16.18
N ASN A 415 -46.69 -13.22 -17.32
CA ASN A 415 -47.50 -12.02 -17.38
C ASN A 415 -49.00 -12.36 -17.20
N PRO A 416 -49.62 -12.09 -16.02
CA PRO A 416 -51.04 -12.38 -15.81
C PRO A 416 -51.99 -11.52 -16.66
N PHE A 417 -51.48 -10.50 -17.35
CA PHE A 417 -52.26 -9.57 -18.16
C PHE A 417 -52.14 -9.83 -19.68
N GLY A 418 -51.40 -10.86 -20.08
CA GLY A 418 -51.14 -11.17 -21.49
C GLY A 418 -52.34 -11.74 -22.27
N GLY A 419 -53.33 -12.33 -21.60
CA GLY A 419 -54.50 -12.94 -22.24
C GLY A 419 -55.49 -11.92 -22.83
N SER A 420 -56.30 -12.35 -23.80
CA SER A 420 -57.39 -11.57 -24.41
C SER A 420 -58.37 -11.05 -23.38
N ASP A 421 -58.64 -11.84 -22.34
CA ASP A 421 -59.69 -11.60 -21.35
C ASP A 421 -59.24 -10.66 -20.21
N SER A 422 -57.98 -10.19 -20.27
CA SER A 422 -57.46 -9.21 -19.32
C SER A 422 -57.95 -7.80 -19.66
N LEU A 423 -58.45 -7.08 -18.65
CA LEU A 423 -58.85 -5.67 -18.77
C LEU A 423 -57.68 -4.71 -18.99
N PHE A 424 -56.46 -5.13 -18.64
CA PHE A 424 -55.27 -4.27 -18.61
C PHE A 424 -54.10 -4.87 -19.37
N ASN A 425 -53.20 -4.01 -19.82
CA ASN A 425 -51.83 -4.31 -20.22
C ASN A 425 -50.88 -3.90 -19.09
N LEU A 426 -49.89 -4.76 -18.78
CA LEU A 426 -48.79 -4.40 -17.91
C LEU A 426 -47.58 -4.04 -18.76
N CYS A 427 -47.14 -2.78 -18.68
CA CYS A 427 -45.97 -2.29 -19.39
C CYS A 427 -44.83 -2.04 -18.40
N VAL A 428 -43.61 -2.41 -18.79
CA VAL A 428 -42.39 -2.20 -17.99
C VAL A 428 -41.47 -1.30 -18.79
N ASN A 429 -41.00 -0.21 -18.18
CA ASN A 429 -40.02 0.73 -18.76
C ASN A 429 -40.38 1.41 -20.10
N SER A 430 -41.56 1.13 -20.66
CA SER A 430 -42.07 1.77 -21.87
C SER A 430 -43.59 1.61 -21.96
N GLU A 431 -44.17 1.96 -23.11
CA GLU A 431 -45.56 1.69 -23.46
C GLU A 431 -45.78 0.28 -24.04
N ASN A 432 -44.71 -0.50 -24.26
CA ASN A 432 -44.80 -1.85 -24.81
C ASN A 432 -45.53 -2.78 -23.82
N THR A 433 -46.56 -3.46 -24.32
CA THR A 433 -47.46 -4.31 -23.54
C THR A 433 -46.86 -5.68 -23.21
N ASN A 434 -45.66 -5.99 -23.72
CA ASN A 434 -44.90 -7.19 -23.39
C ASN A 434 -43.77 -6.87 -22.38
N PRO A 435 -43.91 -7.21 -21.10
CA PRO A 435 -42.87 -7.03 -20.09
C PRO A 435 -41.51 -7.66 -20.46
N ALA A 436 -41.51 -8.74 -21.26
CA ALA A 436 -40.28 -9.43 -21.69
C ALA A 436 -39.41 -8.60 -22.63
N THR A 437 -39.88 -7.44 -23.11
CA THR A 437 -39.02 -6.47 -23.81
C THR A 437 -37.91 -5.93 -22.90
N TYR A 438 -38.16 -5.83 -21.60
CA TYR A 438 -37.17 -5.35 -20.61
C TYR A 438 -36.79 -6.43 -19.59
N LEU A 439 -37.74 -7.26 -19.17
CA LEU A 439 -37.46 -8.32 -18.21
C LEU A 439 -36.77 -9.49 -18.90
N GLY A 440 -35.67 -9.98 -18.34
CA GLY A 440 -34.89 -11.09 -18.91
C GLY A 440 -34.27 -10.82 -20.29
N SER A 441 -34.24 -9.56 -20.75
CA SER A 441 -33.91 -9.19 -22.14
C SER A 441 -32.45 -8.77 -22.37
N ALA A 442 -31.58 -8.90 -21.36
CA ALA A 442 -30.16 -8.55 -21.46
C ALA A 442 -29.37 -9.46 -22.44
N GLY A 443 -29.97 -10.56 -22.92
CA GLY A 443 -29.38 -11.49 -23.86
C GLY A 443 -28.68 -12.68 -23.20
N GLY A 444 -28.26 -13.65 -24.01
CA GLY A 444 -27.74 -14.93 -23.54
C GLY A 444 -26.50 -14.82 -22.64
N SER A 445 -25.66 -13.80 -22.84
CA SER A 445 -24.43 -13.57 -22.08
C SER A 445 -24.65 -13.11 -20.64
N TYR A 446 -25.85 -12.64 -20.31
CA TYR A 446 -26.16 -12.07 -18.99
C TYR A 446 -27.23 -12.87 -18.23
N GLY A 447 -27.56 -14.08 -18.68
CA GLY A 447 -28.44 -15.05 -18.00
C GLY A 447 -29.59 -14.43 -17.19
N GLY A 448 -30.80 -14.35 -17.76
CA GLY A 448 -31.98 -13.89 -17.01
C GLY A 448 -31.95 -12.43 -16.51
N ALA A 449 -30.84 -11.69 -16.70
CA ALA A 449 -30.79 -10.27 -16.37
C ALA A 449 -31.74 -9.44 -17.25
N SER A 450 -32.21 -8.34 -16.68
CA SER A 450 -33.15 -7.41 -17.29
C SER A 450 -32.46 -6.15 -17.79
N LYS A 451 -33.20 -5.30 -18.51
CA LYS A 451 -32.77 -3.97 -18.92
C LYS A 451 -33.60 -2.90 -18.21
N THR A 452 -32.91 -1.87 -17.76
CA THR A 452 -33.51 -0.61 -17.29
C THR A 452 -34.12 0.17 -18.47
N LYS A 453 -34.87 1.24 -18.18
CA LYS A 453 -35.42 2.13 -19.21
C LYS A 453 -34.36 2.75 -20.12
N ASN A 454 -33.13 2.92 -19.61
CA ASN A 454 -31.99 3.46 -20.34
C ASN A 454 -31.14 2.36 -21.01
N ASN A 455 -31.70 1.15 -21.18
CA ASN A 455 -31.04 -0.03 -21.76
C ASN A 455 -29.78 -0.50 -21.03
N LYS A 456 -29.58 -0.08 -19.77
CA LYS A 456 -28.52 -0.62 -18.91
C LYS A 456 -28.96 -1.94 -18.29
N VAL A 457 -28.04 -2.91 -18.22
CA VAL A 457 -28.30 -4.24 -17.66
C VAL A 457 -28.44 -4.15 -16.14
N ILE A 458 -29.41 -4.86 -15.58
CA ILE A 458 -29.66 -4.99 -14.14
C ILE A 458 -30.14 -6.41 -13.82
N PHE A 459 -29.62 -7.01 -12.75
CA PHE A 459 -30.07 -8.31 -12.28
C PHE A 459 -31.19 -8.15 -11.24
N ILE A 460 -32.40 -8.60 -11.61
CA ILE A 460 -33.57 -8.58 -10.74
C ILE A 460 -33.87 -10.02 -10.35
N GLU A 461 -33.85 -10.31 -9.05
CA GLU A 461 -34.03 -11.67 -8.54
C GLU A 461 -35.49 -12.11 -8.62
N ASN A 462 -36.41 -11.19 -8.29
CA ASN A 462 -37.84 -11.46 -8.30
C ASN A 462 -38.66 -10.18 -8.48
N ILE A 463 -39.78 -10.28 -9.21
CA ILE A 463 -40.85 -9.29 -9.23
C ILE A 463 -42.16 -9.98 -8.89
N GLN A 464 -42.79 -9.58 -7.80
CA GLN A 464 -44.10 -10.07 -7.36
C GLN A 464 -45.17 -8.98 -7.59
N LEU A 465 -46.32 -9.38 -8.10
CA LEU A 465 -47.49 -8.54 -8.26
C LEU A 465 -48.53 -8.91 -7.21
N GLU A 466 -48.98 -7.94 -6.42
CA GLU A 466 -50.00 -8.14 -5.39
C GLU A 466 -51.18 -7.19 -5.57
N LYS A 467 -52.38 -7.77 -5.65
CA LYS A 467 -53.62 -7.02 -5.68
C LYS A 467 -54.45 -7.42 -4.46
N LYS A 468 -54.78 -6.43 -3.63
CA LYS A 468 -55.62 -6.59 -2.43
C LYS A 468 -57.08 -6.24 -2.75
N ALA A 469 -58.01 -6.87 -2.03
CA ALA A 469 -59.43 -6.57 -2.12
C ALA A 469 -59.69 -5.10 -1.76
N ASN A 470 -60.74 -4.53 -2.34
CA ASN A 470 -61.19 -3.16 -2.10
C ASN A 470 -60.18 -2.04 -2.47
N SER A 471 -59.08 -2.36 -3.16
CA SER A 471 -58.07 -1.41 -3.64
C SER A 471 -58.20 -1.16 -5.15
N THR A 472 -58.01 0.08 -5.60
CA THR A 472 -57.87 0.41 -7.03
C THR A 472 -56.44 0.23 -7.53
N SER A 473 -55.46 0.18 -6.63
CA SER A 473 -54.03 0.03 -6.96
C SER A 473 -53.58 -1.42 -6.80
N MET A 474 -52.54 -1.76 -7.57
CA MET A 474 -51.75 -2.99 -7.45
C MET A 474 -50.37 -2.63 -6.89
N GLU A 475 -49.86 -3.45 -5.97
CA GLU A 475 -48.49 -3.36 -5.47
C GLU A 475 -47.56 -4.18 -6.38
N VAL A 476 -46.42 -3.60 -6.73
CA VAL A 476 -45.32 -4.27 -7.40
C VAL A 476 -44.15 -4.32 -6.44
N LEU A 477 -43.74 -5.54 -6.11
CA LEU A 477 -42.65 -5.83 -5.17
C LEU A 477 -41.43 -6.31 -5.96
N VAL A 478 -40.29 -5.63 -5.81
CA VAL A 478 -39.07 -5.87 -6.59
C VAL A 478 -37.92 -6.24 -5.66
N LYS A 479 -37.34 -7.43 -5.85
CA LYS A 479 -36.11 -7.85 -5.19
C LYS A 479 -34.94 -7.73 -6.18
N LEU A 480 -33.98 -6.87 -5.87
CA LEU A 480 -32.75 -6.68 -6.64
C LEU A 480 -31.64 -7.56 -6.09
N LYS A 481 -30.56 -7.72 -6.86
CA LYS A 481 -29.34 -8.34 -6.35
C LYS A 481 -28.73 -7.47 -5.24
N GLY A 482 -28.56 -8.04 -4.05
CA GLY A 482 -27.89 -7.37 -2.94
C GLY A 482 -28.56 -7.56 -1.59
N SER A 483 -28.08 -6.81 -0.59
CA SER A 483 -28.46 -6.95 0.82
C SER A 483 -29.79 -6.28 1.18
N GLY A 484 -30.30 -5.39 0.34
CA GLY A 484 -31.48 -4.58 0.67
C GLY A 484 -32.81 -5.36 0.67
N PRO A 485 -33.86 -4.76 1.26
CA PRO A 485 -35.18 -5.39 1.36
C PRO A 485 -35.89 -5.46 -0.01
N VAL A 486 -37.01 -6.15 -0.05
CA VAL A 486 -37.92 -6.08 -1.20
C VAL A 486 -38.45 -4.66 -1.33
N LEU A 487 -38.22 -4.03 -2.50
CA LEU A 487 -38.70 -2.70 -2.82
C LEU A 487 -40.17 -2.76 -3.23
N LYS A 488 -40.91 -1.68 -3.01
CA LYS A 488 -42.35 -1.60 -3.27
C LYS A 488 -42.72 -0.31 -3.98
N VAL A 489 -43.52 -0.44 -5.04
CA VAL A 489 -44.22 0.67 -5.70
C VAL A 489 -45.67 0.28 -5.99
N THR A 490 -46.54 1.27 -6.11
CA THR A 490 -47.94 1.08 -6.49
C THR A 490 -48.17 1.52 -7.94
N THR A 491 -49.01 0.78 -8.64
CA THR A 491 -49.48 1.12 -9.98
C THR A 491 -51.00 1.12 -10.00
N GLU A 492 -51.58 2.07 -10.72
CA GLU A 492 -53.02 2.25 -10.89
C GLU A 492 -53.31 2.26 -12.39
N PRO A 493 -54.44 1.66 -12.82
CA PRO A 493 -54.86 1.66 -14.22
C PRO A 493 -55.45 2.98 -14.71
#